data_AF-A0A101GG07-F1
#
_entry.id   AF-A0A101GG07-F1
#
_cell.length_a   1.000
_cell.length_b   1.000
_cell.length_c   1.000
_cell.angle_alpha   90.00
_cell.angle_beta   90.00
_cell.angle_gamma   90.00
#
_symmetry.space_group_name_H-M   'P 1'
#
loop_
_entity.id
_entity.type
_entity.pdbx_description
1 polymer ?
#
loop_
_entity_poly.entity_id
_entity_poly.type
_entity_poly.pdbx_seq_one_letter_code
_entity_poly.pdbx_strand_id
1 'polypeptide(L)' 'MRRITVRNVGPIKDAQLELKKINILIGQQSTGKSTLAKIACYCSWVEK' A
#
# COMPACT_ATOMS: atom_id res chain seq x y z
N MET A 1 4.20 -9.40 -12.47
CA MET A 1 3.36 -8.28 -11.98
C MET A 1 3.18 -8.46 -10.48
N ARG A 2 3.48 -7.45 -9.66
CA ARG A 2 3.29 -7.51 -8.20
C ARG A 2 2.08 -6.66 -7.83
N ARG A 3 1.12 -7.26 -7.14
CA ARG A 3 -0.12 -6.59 -6.72
C ARG A 3 -0.32 -6.81 -5.24
N ILE A 4 -0.65 -5.74 -4.52
CA ILE A 4 -1.03 -5.80 -3.12
C ILE A 4 -2.51 -5.47 -2.97
N THR A 5 -3.17 -6.14 -2.03
CA THR A 5 -4.54 -5.85 -1.62
C THR A 5 -4.55 -5.71 -0.11
N VAL A 6 -5.07 -4.59 0.37
CA VAL A 6 -5.13 -4.25 1.80
C VAL A 6 -6.59 -4.05 2.16
N ARG A 7 -7.08 -4.78 3.16
CA ARG A 7 -8.45 -4.68 3.65
C ARG A 7 -8.46 -4.51 5.16
N ASN A 8 -9.23 -3.55 5.64
CA ASN A 8 -9.46 -3.29 7.06
C ASN A 8 -8.18 -3.12 7.89
N VAL A 9 -7.21 -2.34 7.41
CA VAL A 9 -5.97 -2.03 8.16
C VAL A 9 -5.83 -0.53 8.38
N GLY A 10 -5.86 -0.11 9.64
CA GLY A 10 -5.84 1.30 10.02
C GLY A 10 -7.00 2.07 9.34
N PRO A 11 -6.74 3.22 8.68
CA PRO A 11 -7.77 3.98 7.99
C PRO A 11 -8.16 3.40 6.60
N ILE A 12 -7.55 2.30 6.15
CA ILE A 12 -7.81 1.69 4.85
C ILE A 12 -8.92 0.63 4.98
N LYS A 13 -10.07 0.87 4.34
CA LYS A 13 -11.17 -0.12 4.24
C LYS A 13 -10.90 -1.17 3.15
N ASP A 14 -10.64 -0.71 1.93
CA ASP A 14 -10.24 -1.55 0.80
C ASP A 14 -9.32 -0.75 -0.13
N ALA A 15 -8.16 -1.30 -0.44
CA ALA A 15 -7.20 -0.72 -1.37
C ALA A 15 -6.53 -1.82 -2.19
N GLN A 16 -6.46 -1.60 -3.50
CA GLN A 16 -5.76 -2.46 -4.44
C GLN A 16 -4.74 -1.61 -5.19
N LEU A 17 -3.48 -2.05 -5.19
CA LEU A 17 -2.39 -1.34 -5.86
C LEU A 17 -1.53 -2.34 -6.62
N GLU A 18 -1.36 -2.07 -7.91
CA GLU A 18 -0.32 -2.72 -8.71
C GLU A 18 1.00 -1.94 -8.53
N LEU A 19 2.05 -2.64 -8.10
CA LEU A 19 3.35 -2.03 -7.83
C LEU A 19 4.11 -1.82 -9.13
N LYS A 20 4.16 -0.55 -9.58
CA LYS A 20 4.99 -0.09 -10.70
C LYS A 20 6.40 0.27 -10.24
N LYS A 21 7.29 0.60 -11.19
CA LYS A 21 8.64 1.12 -10.90
C LYS A 21 8.60 2.37 -10.00
N ILE A 22 7.62 3.24 -10.20
CA ILE A 22 7.36 4.43 -9.38
C ILE A 22 5.85 4.46 -9.09
N ASN A 23 5.48 4.64 -7.82
CA ASN A 23 4.09 4.79 -7.39
C ASN A 23 3.97 6.06 -6.56
N ILE A 24 3.02 6.93 -6.90
CA ILE A 24 2.76 8.18 -6.20
C ILE A 24 1.49 7.99 -5.37
N LEU A 25 1.60 8.07 -4.05
CA LEU A 25 0.47 7.97 -3.13
C LEU A 25 0.08 9.38 -2.65
N ILE A 26 -1.04 9.90 -3.14
CA ILE A 26 -1.56 11.25 -2.83
C ILE A 26 -3.00 11.21 -2.34
N GLY A 27 -3.38 12.20 -1.55
CA GLY A 27 -4.72 12.31 -0.96
C GLY A 27 -4.72 13.03 0.39
N GLN A 28 -5.90 13.22 0.96
CA GLN A 28 -6.12 13.92 2.23
C GLN A 28 -5.29 13.36 3.39
N GLN A 29 -4.96 14.18 4.39
CA GLN A 29 -4.21 13.73 5.57
C GLN A 29 -4.96 12.59 6.29
N SER A 30 -4.20 11.69 6.93
CA SER A 30 -4.76 10.56 7.72
C SER A 30 -5.53 9.47 6.93
N THR A 31 -5.51 9.48 5.60
CA THR A 31 -6.20 8.46 4.78
C THR A 31 -5.45 7.15 4.58
N GLY A 32 -4.30 6.95 5.24
CA GLY A 32 -3.58 5.66 5.19
C GLY A 32 -2.50 5.54 4.11
N LYS A 33 -2.09 6.64 3.46
CA LYS A 33 -0.97 6.63 2.49
C LYS A 33 0.29 5.97 3.04
N SER A 34 0.74 6.38 4.22
CA SER A 34 1.91 5.79 4.88
C SER A 34 1.67 4.35 5.33
N THR A 35 0.42 3.98 5.67
CA THR A 35 0.04 2.60 5.99
C THR A 35 0.18 1.69 4.78
N LEU A 36 -0.34 2.10 3.62
CA LEU A 36 -0.22 1.37 2.36
C LEU A 36 1.25 1.22 1.95
N ALA A 37 2.05 2.29 2.07
CA ALA A 37 3.48 2.25 1.77
C ALA A 37 4.26 1.29 2.67
N LYS A 38 3.97 1.28 3.98
CA LYS A 38 4.61 0.36 4.94
C LYS A 38 4.29 -1.09 4.63
N ILE A 39 3.02 -1.40 4.32
CA ILE A 39 2.60 -2.75 3.94
C ILE A 39 3.29 -3.16 2.63
N ALA A 40 3.32 -2.29 1.62
CA ALA A 40 4.01 -2.56 0.36
C ALA A 40 5.50 -2.87 0.58
N CYS A 41 6.17 -2.11 1.44
CA CYS A 41 7.57 -2.33 1.81
C CYS A 41 7.76 -3.66 2.55
N TYR A 42 6.92 -3.94 3.54
CA TYR A 42 6.95 -5.19 4.30
C TYR A 42 6.79 -6.41 3.40
N CYS A 43 5.76 -6.44 2.55
CA CYS A 43 5.55 -7.53 1.59
C CYS A 43 6.74 -7.67 0.63
N SER A 44 7.30 -6.54 0.15
CA SER A 44 8.48 -6.57 -0.73
C SER A 44 9.74 -7.11 -0.06
N TRP A 45 9.84 -7.01 1.27
CA TRP A 45 10.96 -7.55 2.05
C TRP A 45 10.75 -9.04 2.37
N VAL A 46 9.54 -9.45 2.77
CA VAL A 46 9.25 -10.87 3.08
C VAL A 46 9.26 -11.76 1.84
N GLU A 47 8.92 -11.22 0.66
CA GLU A 47 8.98 -11.94 -0.61
C GLU A 47 10.41 -12.11 -1.19
N LYS A 48 11.44 -11.52 -0.55
CA LYS A 48 12.85 -11.74 -0.90
C LYS A 48 13.37 -13.01 -0.24
#